data_AF-A0A248K3F7-F1
#
_entry.id   AF-A0A248K3F7-F1
#
_cell.length_a   1.000
_cell.length_b   1.000
_cell.length_c   1.000
_cell.angle_alpha   90.00
_cell.angle_beta   90.00
_cell.angle_gamma   90.00
#
_symmetry.space_group_name_H-M   'P 1'
#
loop_
_entity.id
_entity.type
_entity.pdbx_description
1 polymer ?
#
loop_
_entity_poly.entity_id
_entity_poly.type
_entity_poly.pdbx_seq_one_letter_code
_entity_poly.pdbx_strand_id
1 'polypeptide(L)'
;MKFATLPNGTRGSRDGRLAVVSRDLRRAAYADGIAATLQDAIERWDEVAPALQALYEAVNIGRDTFPFDPTQALAPLPRAWQWLDGSAYLSHGELMAKVFKIDNVQGTEPLMYQGVSDRFLAATEDVALPSEADGIDFEGEFGVITGAVPLGVTAEQALAHVRLVVQINDWSLRVLAPREMKTGFGWVQAKPPCSVAPVAVTPDELGDAWREGRVHRPLDVWFNGARFGAAEGGAMAFGFHELIAHAARTRDLCAGTIIGSGTVSNDSYRTVGSSCIAERRGIEILDEGEPKTPFMRYGDRVRMEVKLADGASVFGAIDQRVVPVVR
;
A
#
# COMPACT_ATOMS: atom_id res chain seq x y z
N MET A 1 -15.97 7.59 3.90
CA MET A 1 -15.51 7.33 5.30
C MET A 1 -14.00 7.12 5.35
N LYS A 2 -13.35 7.53 6.46
CA LYS A 2 -11.91 7.30 6.73
C LYS A 2 -11.71 6.56 8.04
N PHE A 3 -10.82 5.58 8.06
CA PHE A 3 -10.57 4.69 9.21
C PHE A 3 -9.09 4.62 9.56
N ALA A 4 -8.80 4.60 10.86
CA ALA A 4 -7.47 4.33 11.39
C ALA A 4 -7.55 3.29 12.50
N THR A 5 -6.43 2.64 12.77
CA THR A 5 -6.28 1.74 13.91
C THR A 5 -5.31 2.36 14.89
N LEU A 6 -5.77 2.57 16.12
CA LEU A 6 -4.97 3.15 17.20
C LEU A 6 -4.51 2.07 18.19
N PRO A 7 -3.32 2.22 18.80
CA PRO A 7 -2.91 1.38 19.92
C PRO A 7 -3.95 1.47 21.05
N ASN A 8 -4.38 0.34 21.59
CA ASN A 8 -5.42 0.29 22.62
C ASN A 8 -4.87 0.07 24.05
N GLY A 9 -3.55 0.21 24.23
CA GLY A 9 -2.85 0.08 25.51
C GLY A 9 -2.92 -1.30 26.16
N THR A 10 -3.63 -2.26 25.57
CA THR A 10 -3.84 -3.59 26.14
C THR A 10 -2.67 -4.48 25.72
N ARG A 11 -1.88 -4.93 26.70
CA ARG A 11 -0.73 -5.80 26.47
C ARG A 11 -1.20 -7.07 25.75
N GLY A 12 -0.73 -7.26 24.51
CA GLY A 12 -1.07 -8.42 23.68
C GLY A 12 -2.23 -8.22 22.69
N SER A 13 -2.90 -7.06 22.67
CA SER A 13 -3.79 -6.74 21.55
C SER A 13 -2.97 -6.49 20.29
N ARG A 14 -3.24 -7.29 19.26
CA ARG A 14 -2.49 -7.28 17.99
C ARG A 14 -3.18 -6.50 16.89
N ASP A 15 -4.49 -6.26 17.02
CA ASP A 15 -5.34 -5.64 15.99
C ASP A 15 -5.70 -4.18 16.32
N GLY A 16 -5.21 -3.65 17.44
CA GLY A 16 -5.47 -2.28 17.89
C GLY A 16 -6.95 -2.02 18.23
N ARG A 17 -7.38 -0.76 18.07
CA ARG A 17 -8.76 -0.30 18.25
C ARG A 17 -9.16 0.58 17.09
N LEU A 18 -10.34 0.32 16.54
CA LEU A 18 -10.87 1.05 15.40
C LEU A 18 -11.26 2.49 15.77
N ALA A 19 -10.83 3.44 14.93
CA ALA A 19 -11.26 4.82 14.97
C ALA A 19 -11.76 5.26 13.58
N VAL A 20 -12.82 6.07 13.58
CA VAL A 20 -13.29 6.81 12.41
C VAL A 20 -12.65 8.19 12.44
N VAL A 21 -12.06 8.62 11.33
CA VAL A 21 -11.23 9.82 11.20
C VAL A 21 -11.94 10.86 10.35
N SER A 22 -11.80 12.16 10.66
CA SER A 22 -12.36 13.25 9.86
C SER A 22 -11.66 13.35 8.49
N ARG A 23 -12.35 13.95 7.51
CA ARG A 23 -11.83 14.10 6.14
C ARG A 23 -10.49 14.84 6.09
N ASP A 24 -10.31 15.82 6.96
CA ASP A 24 -9.08 16.63 7.10
C ASP A 24 -7.97 15.95 7.93
N LEU A 25 -8.18 14.73 8.41
CA LEU A 25 -7.26 13.94 9.23
C LEU A 25 -6.86 14.61 10.56
N ARG A 26 -7.71 15.46 11.13
CA ARG A 26 -7.40 16.19 12.38
C ARG A 26 -8.15 15.70 13.60
N ARG A 27 -9.24 14.97 13.41
CA ARG A 27 -10.13 14.52 14.47
C ARG A 27 -10.50 13.06 14.25
N ALA A 28 -10.78 12.36 15.33
CA ALA A 28 -11.29 11.01 15.27
C ALA A 28 -12.26 10.74 16.42
N ALA A 29 -13.01 9.65 16.29
CA ALA A 29 -13.79 9.04 17.36
C ALA A 29 -13.60 7.52 17.31
N TYR A 30 -13.58 6.86 18.46
CA TYR A 30 -13.54 5.41 18.51
C TYR A 30 -14.87 4.83 18.03
N ALA A 31 -14.81 3.71 17.31
CA ALA A 31 -16.01 3.01 16.83
C ALA A 31 -16.59 2.03 17.88
N ASP A 32 -16.42 2.33 19.17
CA ASP A 32 -16.87 1.44 20.24
C ASP A 32 -18.38 1.24 20.19
N GLY A 33 -18.83 0.01 20.43
CA GLY A 33 -20.24 -0.36 20.31
C GLY A 33 -20.71 -0.53 18.86
N ILE A 34 -19.88 -0.22 17.85
CA ILE A 34 -20.14 -0.51 16.43
C ILE A 34 -19.27 -1.70 15.99
N ALA A 35 -17.95 -1.53 16.03
CA ALA A 35 -16.97 -2.55 15.71
C ALA A 35 -15.67 -2.34 16.49
N ALA A 36 -15.09 -3.41 17.03
CA ALA A 36 -13.92 -3.32 17.91
C ALA A 36 -12.62 -3.04 17.14
N THR A 37 -12.47 -3.65 15.97
CA THR A 37 -11.29 -3.58 15.10
C THR A 37 -11.72 -3.34 13.65
N LEU A 38 -10.78 -2.93 12.79
CA LEU A 38 -11.08 -2.79 11.37
C LEU A 38 -11.44 -4.14 10.73
N GLN A 39 -10.81 -5.23 11.17
CA GLN A 39 -11.14 -6.58 10.70
C GLN A 39 -12.59 -6.96 11.03
N ASP A 40 -13.03 -6.74 12.28
CA ASP A 40 -14.43 -6.96 12.71
C ASP A 40 -15.42 -6.12 11.86
N ALA A 41 -15.07 -4.86 11.60
CA ALA A 41 -15.87 -4.00 10.74
C ALA A 41 -15.98 -4.51 9.30
N ILE A 42 -14.90 -5.03 8.73
CA ILE A 42 -14.87 -5.54 7.35
C ILE A 42 -15.62 -6.87 7.22
N GLU A 43 -15.54 -7.75 8.22
CA GLU A 43 -16.28 -9.02 8.25
C GLU A 43 -17.79 -8.82 8.38
N ARG A 44 -18.22 -7.77 9.09
CA ARG A 44 -19.63 -7.41 9.31
C ARG A 44 -20.07 -6.17 8.55
N TRP A 45 -19.40 -5.84 7.45
CA TRP A 45 -19.51 -4.53 6.80
C TRP A 45 -20.94 -4.07 6.56
N ASP A 46 -21.80 -4.92 5.99
CA ASP A 46 -23.18 -4.55 5.63
C ASP A 46 -24.05 -4.28 6.87
N GLU A 47 -23.72 -4.87 8.02
CA GLU A 47 -24.38 -4.63 9.30
C GLU A 47 -23.94 -3.29 9.91
N VAL A 48 -22.63 -3.02 9.91
CA VAL A 48 -22.05 -1.92 10.70
C VAL A 48 -21.81 -0.63 9.90
N ALA A 49 -21.75 -0.69 8.57
CA ALA A 49 -21.47 0.46 7.71
C ALA A 49 -22.43 1.65 7.92
N PRO A 50 -23.75 1.47 8.09
CA PRO A 50 -24.65 2.60 8.36
C PRO A 50 -24.30 3.34 9.66
N ALA A 51 -23.92 2.61 10.72
CA ALA A 51 -23.53 3.21 12.00
C ALA A 51 -22.15 3.89 11.90
N LEU A 52 -21.20 3.28 11.18
CA LEU A 52 -19.90 3.88 10.90
C LEU A 52 -20.03 5.16 10.07
N GLN A 53 -20.96 5.20 9.11
CA GLN A 53 -21.25 6.38 8.30
C GLN A 53 -21.81 7.52 9.16
N ALA A 54 -22.76 7.22 10.04
CA ALA A 54 -23.29 8.21 10.99
C ALA A 54 -22.20 8.75 11.93
N LEU A 55 -21.31 7.89 12.42
CA LEU A 55 -20.15 8.30 13.21
C LEU A 55 -19.20 9.18 12.39
N TYR A 56 -18.94 8.84 11.13
CA TYR A 56 -18.09 9.61 10.23
C TYR A 56 -18.65 11.03 9.98
N GLU A 57 -19.95 11.16 9.77
CA GLU A 57 -20.62 12.46 9.65
C GLU A 57 -20.50 13.29 10.92
N ALA A 58 -20.71 12.68 12.10
CA ALA A 58 -20.53 13.32 13.39
C ALA A 58 -19.08 13.80 13.61
N VAL A 59 -18.09 12.97 13.26
CA VAL A 59 -16.67 13.29 13.37
C VAL A 59 -16.29 14.48 12.48
N ASN A 60 -16.82 14.54 11.25
CA ASN A 60 -16.55 15.64 10.33
C ASN A 60 -17.06 17.00 10.83
N ILE A 61 -18.20 17.03 11.54
CA ILE A 61 -18.71 18.26 12.17
C ILE A 61 -18.15 18.50 13.58
N GLY A 62 -17.31 17.59 14.10
CA GLY A 62 -16.60 17.74 15.37
C GLY A 62 -17.38 17.32 16.62
N ARG A 63 -18.43 16.51 16.48
CA ARG A 63 -19.21 16.00 17.60
C ARG A 63 -18.51 14.80 18.25
N ASP A 64 -18.32 14.86 19.57
CA ASP A 64 -17.76 13.77 20.39
C ASP A 64 -16.42 13.21 19.87
N THR A 65 -15.55 14.13 19.41
CA THR A 65 -14.25 13.79 18.81
C THR A 65 -13.07 14.08 19.74
N PHE A 66 -11.94 13.44 19.46
CA PHE A 66 -10.63 13.78 19.99
C PHE A 66 -9.66 14.18 18.86
N PRO A 67 -8.59 14.94 19.14
CA PRO A 67 -7.55 15.26 18.15
C PRO A 67 -6.90 13.98 17.62
N PHE A 68 -6.83 13.83 16.30
CA PHE A 68 -6.17 12.71 15.65
C PHE A 68 -4.75 13.11 15.24
N ASP A 69 -3.78 12.33 15.69
CA ASP A 69 -2.40 12.39 15.24
C ASP A 69 -2.09 11.16 14.39
N PRO A 70 -1.96 11.30 13.05
CA PRO A 70 -1.65 10.19 12.16
C PRO A 70 -0.33 9.47 12.50
N THR A 71 0.60 10.13 13.19
CA THR A 71 1.90 9.53 13.55
C THR A 71 1.80 8.50 14.67
N GLN A 72 0.66 8.46 15.38
CA GLN A 72 0.38 7.49 16.44
C GLN A 72 -0.46 6.30 15.96
N ALA A 73 -0.88 6.29 14.70
CA ALA A 73 -1.68 5.21 14.13
C ALA A 73 -0.80 3.98 13.82
N LEU A 74 -1.38 2.80 14.03
CA LEU A 74 -0.88 1.56 13.45
C LEU A 74 -1.25 1.50 11.95
N ALA A 75 -0.75 0.50 11.22
CA ALA A 75 -1.34 0.15 9.93
C ALA A 75 -2.87 -0.12 10.11
N PRO A 76 -3.74 0.29 9.17
CA PRO A 76 -5.19 0.12 9.30
C PRO A 76 -5.61 -1.33 9.63
N LEU A 77 -4.98 -2.30 8.99
CA LEU A 77 -4.95 -3.70 9.43
C LEU A 77 -3.51 -4.01 9.89
N PRO A 78 -3.21 -4.03 11.20
CA PRO A 78 -1.86 -4.35 11.68
C PRO A 78 -1.39 -5.75 11.31
N ARG A 79 -2.34 -6.64 11.04
CA ARG A 79 -2.20 -7.95 10.44
C ARG A 79 -3.47 -8.25 9.65
N ALA A 80 -3.34 -9.06 8.60
CA ALA A 80 -4.43 -9.51 7.77
C ALA A 80 -4.29 -11.01 7.48
N TRP A 81 -5.41 -11.63 7.11
CA TRP A 81 -5.42 -13.03 6.70
C TRP A 81 -4.72 -13.26 5.35
N GLN A 82 -4.63 -12.23 4.51
CA GLN A 82 -4.04 -12.36 3.18
C GLN A 82 -3.51 -11.02 2.65
N TRP A 83 -2.31 -11.08 2.08
CA TRP A 83 -1.67 -10.01 1.30
C TRP A 83 -1.26 -10.59 -0.03
N LEU A 84 -1.87 -10.10 -1.11
CA LEU A 84 -1.52 -10.44 -2.47
C LEU A 84 -1.06 -9.18 -3.18
N ASP A 85 0.17 -9.17 -3.68
CA ASP A 85 0.68 -8.00 -4.37
C ASP A 85 0.85 -8.27 -5.86
N GLY A 86 0.31 -7.36 -6.67
CA GLY A 86 0.33 -7.41 -8.12
C GLY A 86 1.55 -6.72 -8.72
N SER A 87 1.75 -6.86 -10.03
CA SER A 87 2.65 -6.01 -10.81
C SER A 87 1.87 -5.34 -11.92
N ALA A 88 1.02 -4.39 -11.55
CA ALA A 88 0.00 -3.86 -12.44
C ALA A 88 0.50 -2.73 -13.37
N TYR A 89 1.68 -2.17 -13.14
CA TYR A 89 2.28 -1.15 -13.99
C TYR A 89 3.31 -1.81 -14.91
N LEU A 90 2.94 -2.05 -16.18
CA LEU A 90 3.83 -2.70 -17.15
C LEU A 90 5.12 -1.90 -17.40
N SER A 91 5.04 -0.57 -17.30
CA SER A 91 6.18 0.35 -17.36
C SER A 91 7.35 -0.07 -16.46
N HIS A 92 7.05 -0.56 -15.25
CA HIS A 92 8.05 -1.08 -14.31
C HIS A 92 8.77 -2.31 -14.88
N GLY A 93 7.99 -3.32 -15.28
CA GLY A 93 8.53 -4.59 -15.79
C GLY A 93 9.28 -4.40 -17.11
N GLU A 94 8.75 -3.58 -18.01
CA GLU A 94 9.40 -3.23 -19.27
C GLU A 94 10.74 -2.52 -19.07
N LEU A 95 10.82 -1.60 -18.10
CA LEU A 95 12.07 -0.93 -17.74
C LEU A 95 13.10 -1.96 -17.24
N MET A 96 12.72 -2.82 -16.30
CA MET A 96 13.62 -3.85 -15.75
C MET A 96 14.04 -4.85 -16.83
N ALA A 97 13.14 -5.27 -17.72
CA ALA A 97 13.46 -6.17 -18.83
C ALA A 97 14.54 -5.56 -19.76
N LYS A 98 14.41 -4.27 -20.10
CA LYS A 98 15.42 -3.53 -20.89
C LYS A 98 16.77 -3.49 -20.18
N VAL A 99 16.78 -3.20 -18.89
CA VAL A 99 18.01 -3.08 -18.07
C VAL A 99 18.74 -4.42 -17.96
N PHE A 100 18.00 -5.49 -17.65
CA PHE A 100 18.58 -6.83 -17.48
C PHE A 100 18.77 -7.59 -18.80
N LYS A 101 18.33 -7.03 -19.92
CA LYS A 101 18.38 -7.65 -21.26
C LYS A 101 17.74 -9.04 -21.27
N ILE A 102 16.61 -9.15 -20.58
CA ILE A 102 15.80 -10.37 -20.53
C ILE A 102 14.57 -10.20 -21.42
N ASP A 103 14.06 -11.32 -21.94
CA ASP A 103 12.78 -11.32 -22.65
C ASP A 103 11.68 -10.87 -21.70
N ASN A 104 10.82 -9.95 -22.15
CA ASN A 104 9.72 -9.49 -21.31
C ASN A 104 8.71 -10.64 -21.12
N VAL A 105 8.66 -11.16 -19.90
CA VAL A 105 7.78 -12.26 -19.51
C VAL A 105 6.36 -11.79 -19.21
N GLN A 106 6.10 -10.47 -19.22
CA GLN A 106 4.76 -9.93 -18.96
C GLN A 106 3.83 -10.22 -20.13
N GLY A 107 2.80 -11.01 -19.87
CA GLY A 107 1.74 -11.34 -20.80
C GLY A 107 0.50 -10.47 -20.64
N THR A 108 -0.64 -10.97 -21.10
CA THR A 108 -1.96 -10.32 -20.97
C THR A 108 -2.62 -10.54 -19.61
N GLU A 109 -1.98 -11.26 -18.69
CA GLU A 109 -2.47 -11.51 -17.34
C GLU A 109 -1.59 -10.78 -16.31
N PRO A 110 -2.17 -10.25 -15.22
CA PRO A 110 -1.40 -9.63 -14.17
C PRO A 110 -0.50 -10.65 -13.47
N LEU A 111 0.73 -10.25 -13.15
CA LEU A 111 1.59 -11.02 -12.24
C LEU A 111 1.19 -10.68 -10.81
N MET A 112 1.26 -11.68 -9.93
CA MET A 112 0.90 -11.53 -8.52
C MET A 112 1.67 -12.53 -7.65
N TYR A 113 1.99 -12.16 -6.41
CA TYR A 113 2.58 -13.06 -5.42
C TYR A 113 1.88 -12.98 -4.06
N GLN A 114 2.08 -14.01 -3.25
CA GLN A 114 1.60 -14.06 -1.86
C GLN A 114 2.66 -13.45 -0.93
N GLY A 115 2.37 -12.31 -0.32
CA GLY A 115 3.27 -11.64 0.62
C GLY A 115 2.99 -11.97 2.08
N VAL A 116 3.84 -11.45 2.97
CA VAL A 116 3.70 -11.56 4.42
C VAL A 116 2.53 -10.69 4.89
N SER A 117 1.56 -11.27 5.61
CA SER A 117 0.36 -10.55 6.05
C SER A 117 0.13 -10.58 7.55
N ASP A 118 0.92 -11.34 8.32
CA ASP A 118 0.76 -11.43 9.78
C ASP A 118 1.33 -10.21 10.52
N ARG A 119 1.94 -9.27 9.78
CA ARG A 119 2.39 -7.96 10.25
C ARG A 119 2.44 -6.96 9.11
N PHE A 120 1.90 -5.77 9.36
CA PHE A 120 2.15 -4.55 8.60
C PHE A 120 2.74 -3.50 9.54
N LEU A 121 3.79 -2.82 9.08
CA LEU A 121 4.46 -1.78 9.84
C LEU A 121 3.60 -0.51 9.86
N ALA A 122 3.61 0.18 11.00
CA ALA A 122 2.97 1.49 11.10
C ALA A 122 3.71 2.51 10.23
N ALA A 123 2.97 3.53 9.76
CA ALA A 123 3.48 4.54 8.84
C ALA A 123 4.71 5.31 9.33
N THR A 124 4.95 5.36 10.64
CA THR A 124 6.08 6.07 11.28
C THR A 124 7.00 5.13 12.05
N GLU A 125 6.79 3.82 11.95
CA GLU A 125 7.65 2.81 12.57
C GLU A 125 9.01 2.77 11.88
N ASP A 126 10.09 2.74 12.67
CA ASP A 126 11.45 2.48 12.17
C ASP A 126 11.50 1.06 11.56
N VAL A 127 12.07 0.94 10.37
CA VAL A 127 12.09 -0.31 9.59
C VAL A 127 13.38 -1.04 9.87
N ALA A 128 13.31 -1.99 10.80
CA ALA A 128 14.44 -2.81 11.21
C ALA A 128 14.76 -3.89 10.16
N LEU A 129 15.90 -3.77 9.48
CA LEU A 129 16.34 -4.72 8.45
C LEU A 129 17.71 -5.33 8.78
N PRO A 130 18.01 -6.55 8.31
CA PRO A 130 19.19 -7.29 8.78
C PRO A 130 20.53 -6.71 8.28
N SER A 131 20.57 -6.21 7.05
CA SER A 131 21.81 -5.78 6.39
C SER A 131 21.55 -4.75 5.29
N GLU A 132 22.35 -3.68 5.25
CA GLU A 132 22.38 -2.74 4.12
C GLU A 132 22.87 -3.41 2.82
N ALA A 133 23.65 -4.49 2.94
CA ALA A 133 24.17 -5.23 1.80
C ALA A 133 23.07 -5.99 1.03
N ASP A 134 21.86 -6.12 1.60
CA ASP A 134 20.75 -6.81 0.96
C ASP A 134 20.02 -5.93 -0.09
N GLY A 135 20.46 -4.68 -0.26
CA GLY A 135 19.92 -3.75 -1.26
C GLY A 135 18.52 -3.26 -0.88
N ILE A 136 18.43 -2.54 0.24
CA ILE A 136 17.18 -2.05 0.82
C ILE A 136 16.54 -1.02 -0.11
N ASP A 137 15.29 -1.28 -0.48
CA ASP A 137 14.50 -0.44 -1.38
C ASP A 137 13.08 -0.25 -0.85
N PHE A 138 12.52 0.93 -1.11
CA PHE A 138 11.11 1.23 -0.89
C PHE A 138 10.34 1.01 -2.19
N GLU A 139 9.07 0.67 -2.10
CA GLU A 139 8.16 0.54 -3.26
C GLU A 139 6.84 1.24 -2.94
N GLY A 140 6.63 2.43 -3.50
CA GLY A 140 5.39 3.16 -3.31
C GLY A 140 4.25 2.56 -4.13
N GLU A 141 3.15 2.20 -3.46
CA GLU A 141 2.00 1.50 -4.04
C GLU A 141 0.64 2.02 -3.56
N PHE A 142 -0.40 1.60 -4.26
CA PHE A 142 -1.78 1.61 -3.77
C PHE A 142 -2.24 0.19 -3.47
N GLY A 143 -3.24 0.06 -2.60
CA GLY A 143 -3.90 -1.22 -2.37
C GLY A 143 -5.38 -1.06 -2.07
N VAL A 144 -6.11 -2.16 -2.18
CA VAL A 144 -7.51 -2.28 -1.76
C VAL A 144 -7.67 -3.33 -0.68
N ILE A 145 -8.61 -3.10 0.23
CA ILE A 145 -9.07 -4.08 1.22
C ILE A 145 -10.46 -4.54 0.78
N THR A 146 -10.64 -5.85 0.60
CA THR A 146 -11.89 -6.42 0.13
C THR A 146 -12.78 -6.91 1.28
N GLY A 147 -14.09 -6.96 1.04
CA GLY A 147 -14.97 -7.90 1.75
C GLY A 147 -14.69 -9.34 1.31
N ALA A 148 -15.59 -10.27 1.63
CA ALA A 148 -15.50 -11.61 1.09
C ALA A 148 -15.69 -11.60 -0.43
N VAL A 149 -14.81 -12.27 -1.17
CA VAL A 149 -14.86 -12.39 -2.63
C VAL A 149 -15.05 -13.87 -2.99
N PRO A 150 -16.11 -14.23 -3.73
CA PRO A 150 -16.32 -15.62 -4.12
C PRO A 150 -15.30 -16.06 -5.17
N LEU A 151 -14.96 -17.34 -5.13
CA LEU A 151 -14.17 -17.99 -6.18
C LEU A 151 -14.77 -17.72 -7.56
N GLY A 152 -13.91 -17.32 -8.50
CA GLY A 152 -14.27 -17.13 -9.90
C GLY A 152 -15.06 -15.85 -10.17
N VAL A 153 -15.04 -14.86 -9.27
CA VAL A 153 -15.62 -13.52 -9.53
C VAL A 153 -15.05 -12.95 -10.83
N THR A 154 -15.90 -12.31 -11.65
CA THR A 154 -15.44 -11.63 -12.86
C THR A 154 -14.89 -10.25 -12.53
N ALA A 155 -14.09 -9.66 -13.43
CA ALA A 155 -13.56 -8.31 -13.24
C ALA A 155 -14.69 -7.27 -13.11
N GLU A 156 -15.80 -7.43 -13.84
CA GLU A 156 -16.96 -6.54 -13.77
C GLU A 156 -17.65 -6.58 -12.40
N GLN A 157 -17.59 -7.73 -11.71
CA GLN A 157 -18.19 -7.92 -10.39
C GLN A 157 -17.24 -7.55 -9.25
N ALA A 158 -15.93 -7.63 -9.49
CA ALA A 158 -14.89 -7.51 -8.47
C ALA A 158 -14.93 -6.19 -7.67
N LEU A 159 -15.19 -5.05 -8.32
CA LEU A 159 -15.17 -3.75 -7.62
C LEU A 159 -16.25 -3.63 -6.55
N ALA A 160 -17.35 -4.36 -6.66
CA ALA A 160 -18.40 -4.38 -5.63
C ALA A 160 -17.91 -4.96 -4.29
N HIS A 161 -16.79 -5.68 -4.30
CA HIS A 161 -16.17 -6.25 -3.11
C HIS A 161 -15.11 -5.34 -2.48
N VAL A 162 -14.69 -4.26 -3.13
CA VAL A 162 -13.76 -3.30 -2.53
C VAL A 162 -14.48 -2.57 -1.40
N ARG A 163 -13.85 -2.53 -0.22
CA ARG A 163 -14.35 -1.80 0.95
C ARG A 163 -13.53 -0.56 1.20
N LEU A 164 -12.21 -0.70 1.13
CA LEU A 164 -11.27 0.39 1.42
C LEU A 164 -10.13 0.43 0.42
N VAL A 165 -9.51 1.60 0.32
CA VAL A 165 -8.29 1.89 -0.42
C VAL A 165 -7.23 2.35 0.58
N VAL A 166 -5.98 1.96 0.36
CA VAL A 166 -4.81 2.29 1.18
C VAL A 166 -3.61 2.69 0.29
N GLN A 167 -2.67 3.42 0.87
CA GLN A 167 -1.32 3.58 0.32
C GLN A 167 -0.36 2.62 1.05
N ILE A 168 0.51 1.96 0.30
CA ILE A 168 1.42 0.91 0.79
C ILE A 168 2.86 1.27 0.42
N ASN A 169 3.81 0.87 1.28
CA ASN A 169 5.23 0.79 0.95
C ASN A 169 5.68 -0.68 1.05
N ASP A 170 5.95 -1.32 -0.08
CA ASP A 170 6.36 -2.72 -0.16
C ASP A 170 7.88 -2.89 -0.14
N TRP A 171 8.43 -2.87 1.07
CA TRP A 171 9.87 -2.98 1.33
C TRP A 171 10.50 -4.16 0.61
N SER A 172 11.63 -3.91 -0.04
CA SER A 172 12.29 -4.90 -0.89
C SER A 172 13.79 -5.00 -0.64
N LEU A 173 14.30 -6.24 -0.65
CA LEU A 173 15.71 -6.58 -0.52
C LEU A 173 16.25 -7.06 -1.87
N ARG A 174 16.71 -6.10 -2.68
CA ARG A 174 16.97 -6.27 -4.12
C ARG A 174 18.11 -7.21 -4.45
N VAL A 175 19.05 -7.44 -3.53
CA VAL A 175 20.14 -8.40 -3.73
C VAL A 175 19.65 -9.84 -3.55
N LEU A 176 18.63 -10.06 -2.70
CA LEU A 176 18.06 -11.38 -2.47
C LEU A 176 17.10 -11.79 -3.59
N ALA A 177 16.40 -10.81 -4.20
CA ALA A 177 15.36 -11.07 -5.18
C ALA A 177 15.80 -11.97 -6.36
N PRO A 178 16.88 -11.68 -7.12
CA PRO A 178 17.28 -12.53 -8.25
C PRO A 178 17.53 -13.99 -7.87
N ARG A 179 18.08 -14.21 -6.67
CA ARG A 179 18.32 -15.56 -6.14
C ARG A 179 17.00 -16.30 -5.88
N GLU A 180 16.03 -15.64 -5.26
CA GLU A 180 14.72 -16.25 -4.95
C GLU A 180 13.91 -16.49 -6.23
N MET A 181 13.85 -15.54 -7.17
CA MET A 181 13.17 -15.74 -8.46
C MET A 181 13.69 -16.97 -9.19
N LYS A 182 15.01 -17.16 -9.24
CA LYS A 182 15.64 -18.27 -9.95
C LYS A 182 15.24 -19.64 -9.39
N THR A 183 14.78 -19.72 -8.14
CA THR A 183 14.28 -20.97 -7.55
C THR A 183 12.91 -21.37 -8.08
N GLY A 184 12.11 -20.42 -8.58
CA GLY A 184 10.73 -20.64 -9.02
C GLY A 184 9.69 -20.69 -7.91
N PHE A 185 10.07 -20.47 -6.65
CA PHE A 185 9.15 -20.52 -5.49
C PHE A 185 8.60 -19.14 -5.06
N GLY A 186 8.93 -18.08 -5.80
CA GLY A 186 8.54 -16.71 -5.46
C GLY A 186 9.40 -16.13 -4.34
N TRP A 187 8.83 -15.19 -3.58
CA TRP A 187 9.53 -14.40 -2.57
C TRP A 187 9.29 -14.94 -1.16
N VAL A 188 10.34 -14.96 -0.35
CA VAL A 188 10.23 -15.21 1.09
C VAL A 188 11.07 -14.19 1.86
N GLN A 189 12.35 -14.07 1.50
CA GLN A 189 13.30 -13.17 2.16
C GLN A 189 13.35 -11.81 1.48
N ALA A 190 13.13 -11.76 0.16
CA ALA A 190 13.24 -10.53 -0.61
C ALA A 190 12.16 -9.49 -0.30
N LYS A 191 11.04 -9.92 0.32
CA LYS A 191 9.86 -9.11 0.64
C LYS A 191 9.53 -9.19 2.14
N PRO A 192 10.20 -8.40 3.00
CA PRO A 192 9.83 -8.24 4.41
C PRO A 192 8.42 -7.62 4.58
N PRO A 193 7.90 -7.49 5.83
CA PRO A 193 6.62 -6.84 6.08
C PRO A 193 6.49 -5.45 5.44
N CYS A 194 5.40 -5.21 4.72
CA CYS A 194 5.08 -3.92 4.12
C CYS A 194 4.69 -2.90 5.19
N SER A 195 4.70 -1.63 4.81
CA SER A 195 4.12 -0.54 5.61
C SER A 195 2.87 -0.01 4.96
N VAL A 196 1.92 0.47 5.76
CA VAL A 196 0.66 1.02 5.25
C VAL A 196 0.45 2.41 5.83
N ALA A 197 -0.03 3.35 5.01
CA ALA A 197 -0.34 4.70 5.45
C ALA A 197 -1.37 4.70 6.60
N PRO A 198 -1.38 5.73 7.46
CA PRO A 198 -2.16 5.75 8.70
C PRO A 198 -3.67 5.50 8.55
N VAL A 199 -4.24 5.85 7.40
CA VAL A 199 -5.68 5.86 7.17
C VAL A 199 -6.06 5.06 5.93
N ALA A 200 -7.02 4.16 6.08
CA ALA A 200 -7.74 3.52 4.99
C ALA A 200 -9.02 4.30 4.69
N VAL A 201 -9.39 4.44 3.41
CA VAL A 201 -10.56 5.26 3.00
C VAL A 201 -11.51 4.44 2.16
N THR A 202 -12.82 4.70 2.27
CA THR A 202 -13.77 4.15 1.28
C THR A 202 -13.57 4.83 -0.07
N PRO A 203 -13.88 4.16 -1.20
CA PRO A 203 -13.63 4.70 -2.53
C PRO A 203 -14.24 6.10 -2.79
N ASP A 204 -15.38 6.43 -2.20
CA ASP A 204 -16.02 7.74 -2.33
C ASP A 204 -15.17 8.91 -1.79
N GLU A 205 -14.26 8.68 -0.84
CA GLU A 205 -13.35 9.73 -0.34
C GLU A 205 -12.28 10.15 -1.36
N LEU A 206 -12.07 9.35 -2.40
CA LEU A 206 -11.21 9.72 -3.52
C LEU A 206 -11.95 10.55 -4.59
N GLY A 207 -13.29 10.58 -4.56
CA GLY A 207 -14.12 11.23 -5.57
C GLY A 207 -13.76 10.78 -6.98
N ASP A 208 -13.62 11.73 -7.91
CA ASP A 208 -13.25 11.47 -9.31
C ASP A 208 -11.87 10.82 -9.48
N ALA A 209 -11.03 10.82 -8.44
CA ALA A 209 -9.75 10.14 -8.49
C ALA A 209 -9.89 8.62 -8.39
N TRP A 210 -11.02 8.10 -7.93
CA TRP A 210 -11.32 6.67 -8.02
C TRP A 210 -12.21 6.39 -9.23
N ARG A 211 -11.63 5.80 -10.27
CA ARG A 211 -12.35 5.38 -11.47
C ARG A 211 -11.62 4.22 -12.12
N GLU A 212 -12.34 3.41 -12.89
CA GLU A 212 -11.77 2.26 -13.61
C GLU A 212 -11.04 1.25 -12.71
N GLY A 213 -11.38 1.22 -11.41
CA GLY A 213 -10.69 0.41 -10.40
C GLY A 213 -9.24 0.84 -10.18
N ARG A 214 -8.93 2.13 -10.30
CA ARG A 214 -7.59 2.71 -10.15
C ARG A 214 -7.65 3.99 -9.30
N VAL A 215 -6.52 4.34 -8.71
CA VAL A 215 -6.33 5.63 -8.02
C VAL A 215 -5.60 6.59 -8.95
N HIS A 216 -6.33 7.55 -9.51
CA HIS A 216 -5.78 8.59 -10.40
C HIS A 216 -5.27 9.78 -9.59
N ARG A 217 -4.22 9.55 -8.81
CA ARG A 217 -3.39 10.59 -8.19
C ARG A 217 -1.90 10.27 -8.27
N PRO A 218 -1.05 11.31 -8.27
CA PRO A 218 0.37 11.13 -8.04
C PRO A 218 0.62 10.55 -6.65
N LEU A 219 1.54 9.59 -6.57
CA LEU A 219 2.16 9.13 -5.34
C LEU A 219 3.46 9.91 -5.15
N ASP A 220 3.44 10.95 -4.33
CA ASP A 220 4.64 11.74 -4.07
C ASP A 220 5.59 10.97 -3.14
N VAL A 221 6.85 10.85 -3.55
CA VAL A 221 7.93 10.18 -2.79
C VAL A 221 9.08 11.15 -2.54
N TRP A 222 9.55 11.19 -1.31
CA TRP A 222 10.77 11.87 -0.91
C TRP A 222 11.76 10.88 -0.31
N PHE A 223 13.01 10.95 -0.76
CA PHE A 223 14.10 10.15 -0.25
C PHE A 223 15.15 11.08 0.36
N ASN A 224 15.43 10.93 1.66
CA ASN A 224 16.32 11.81 2.42
C ASN A 224 16.00 13.31 2.27
N GLY A 225 14.70 13.64 2.25
CA GLY A 225 14.19 15.02 2.14
C GLY A 225 14.18 15.59 0.71
N ALA A 226 14.82 14.93 -0.26
CA ALA A 226 14.76 15.32 -1.66
C ALA A 226 13.57 14.67 -2.35
N ARG A 227 12.91 15.40 -3.26
CA ARG A 227 11.84 14.84 -4.10
C ARG A 227 12.43 13.73 -4.98
N PHE A 228 11.87 12.54 -4.89
CA PHE A 228 12.34 11.35 -5.60
C PHE A 228 11.43 10.98 -6.79
N GLY A 229 10.11 11.09 -6.59
CA GLY A 229 9.12 10.83 -7.63
C GLY A 229 7.73 11.31 -7.27
N ALA A 230 6.84 11.29 -8.26
CA ALA A 230 5.43 11.62 -8.18
C ALA A 230 4.69 10.88 -9.31
N ALA A 231 4.90 9.56 -9.36
CA ALA A 231 4.34 8.70 -10.39
C ALA A 231 2.81 8.66 -10.25
N GLU A 232 2.11 8.67 -11.37
CA GLU A 232 0.65 8.72 -11.45
C GLU A 232 0.06 7.31 -11.34
N GLY A 233 -0.73 7.06 -10.28
CA GLY A 233 -1.37 5.76 -10.01
C GLY A 233 -2.38 5.33 -11.06
N GLY A 234 -2.96 6.29 -11.80
CA GLY A 234 -3.89 6.02 -12.88
C GLY A 234 -3.29 5.29 -14.08
N ALA A 235 -1.97 5.26 -14.24
CA ALA A 235 -1.29 4.64 -15.39
C ALA A 235 -1.11 3.12 -15.28
N MET A 236 -1.77 2.52 -14.29
CA MET A 236 -1.84 1.09 -14.10
C MET A 236 -2.39 0.43 -15.39
N ALA A 237 -1.82 -0.71 -15.80
CA ALA A 237 -2.28 -1.47 -16.97
C ALA A 237 -3.46 -2.38 -16.59
N PHE A 238 -3.37 -3.04 -15.44
CA PHE A 238 -4.43 -3.90 -14.89
C PHE A 238 -5.10 -3.22 -13.71
N GLY A 239 -6.40 -2.94 -13.71
CA GLY A 239 -7.05 -2.30 -12.57
C GLY A 239 -7.23 -3.26 -11.39
N PHE A 240 -7.60 -2.76 -10.21
CA PHE A 240 -7.88 -3.61 -9.05
C PHE A 240 -8.97 -4.65 -9.32
N HIS A 241 -9.91 -4.34 -10.21
CA HIS A 241 -10.94 -5.27 -10.68
C HIS A 241 -10.36 -6.53 -11.35
N GLU A 242 -9.34 -6.36 -12.18
CA GLU A 242 -8.63 -7.45 -12.84
C GLU A 242 -7.74 -8.21 -11.84
N LEU A 243 -7.07 -7.50 -10.92
CA LEU A 243 -6.26 -8.12 -9.88
C LEU A 243 -7.09 -9.00 -8.94
N ILE A 244 -8.26 -8.53 -8.50
CA ILE A 244 -9.19 -9.30 -7.66
C ILE A 244 -9.68 -10.54 -8.41
N ALA A 245 -10.12 -10.40 -9.66
CA ALA A 245 -10.60 -11.52 -10.46
C ALA A 245 -9.49 -12.56 -10.70
N HIS A 246 -8.26 -12.10 -10.96
CA HIS A 246 -7.08 -12.96 -11.08
C HIS A 246 -6.82 -13.73 -9.78
N ALA A 247 -6.76 -13.04 -8.65
CA ALA A 247 -6.55 -13.64 -7.33
C ALA A 247 -7.61 -14.68 -6.97
N ALA A 248 -8.88 -14.38 -7.26
CA ALA A 248 -10.04 -15.22 -6.92
C ALA A 248 -10.31 -16.34 -7.92
N ARG A 249 -9.53 -16.46 -9.02
CA ARG A 249 -9.78 -17.43 -10.10
C ARG A 249 -9.92 -18.87 -9.60
N THR A 250 -9.19 -19.24 -8.56
CA THR A 250 -9.12 -20.62 -8.03
C THR A 250 -9.32 -20.71 -6.52
N ARG A 251 -9.73 -19.62 -5.87
CA ARG A 251 -9.96 -19.54 -4.42
C ARG A 251 -10.96 -18.45 -4.09
N ASP A 252 -11.64 -18.57 -2.96
CA ASP A 252 -12.28 -17.42 -2.33
C ASP A 252 -11.22 -16.51 -1.71
N LEU A 253 -11.53 -15.21 -1.62
CA LEU A 253 -10.74 -14.27 -0.82
C LEU A 253 -11.55 -13.91 0.43
N CYS A 254 -10.96 -14.12 1.61
CA CYS A 254 -11.60 -13.77 2.87
C CYS A 254 -11.77 -12.23 3.00
N ALA A 255 -12.77 -11.82 3.78
CA ALA A 255 -12.93 -10.42 4.15
C ALA A 255 -11.69 -9.91 4.89
N GLY A 256 -11.18 -8.76 4.47
CA GLY A 256 -9.90 -8.21 4.93
C GLY A 256 -8.69 -8.61 4.08
N THR A 257 -8.87 -9.37 2.99
CA THR A 257 -7.80 -9.57 2.00
C THR A 257 -7.33 -8.22 1.46
N ILE A 258 -6.02 -8.00 1.48
CA ILE A 258 -5.39 -6.82 0.92
C ILE A 258 -4.79 -7.19 -0.44
N ILE A 259 -5.10 -6.39 -1.46
CA ILE A 259 -4.55 -6.54 -2.83
C ILE A 259 -3.76 -5.29 -3.19
N GLY A 260 -2.47 -5.45 -3.47
CA GLY A 260 -1.54 -4.40 -3.86
C GLY A 260 -1.49 -4.19 -5.36
N SER A 261 -1.14 -2.97 -5.77
CA SER A 261 -0.98 -2.62 -7.18
C SER A 261 0.36 -3.05 -7.76
N GLY A 262 1.37 -3.31 -6.92
CA GLY A 262 2.77 -3.19 -7.27
C GLY A 262 3.22 -1.74 -7.36
N THR A 263 4.54 -1.53 -7.43
CA THR A 263 5.20 -0.21 -7.56
C THR A 263 4.52 0.68 -8.59
N VAL A 264 4.06 1.87 -8.18
CA VAL A 264 3.48 2.88 -9.09
C VAL A 264 4.54 3.37 -10.07
N SER A 265 4.31 3.16 -11.37
CA SER A 265 5.28 3.45 -12.42
C SER A 265 4.65 4.06 -13.66
N ASN A 266 5.41 4.89 -14.39
CA ASN A 266 4.97 5.51 -15.63
C ASN A 266 6.10 5.47 -16.68
N ASP A 267 5.75 5.37 -17.96
CA ASP A 267 6.73 5.50 -19.06
C ASP A 267 7.36 6.89 -19.13
N SER A 268 6.69 7.89 -18.55
CA SER A 268 7.20 9.26 -18.39
C SER A 268 8.13 9.43 -17.18
N TYR A 269 8.76 8.35 -16.69
CA TYR A 269 9.63 8.34 -15.49
C TYR A 269 10.73 9.41 -15.48
N ARG A 270 11.17 9.91 -16.65
CA ARG A 270 12.13 11.05 -16.72
C ARG A 270 11.53 12.39 -16.27
N THR A 271 10.21 12.52 -16.32
CA THR A 271 9.45 13.70 -15.92
C THR A 271 8.88 13.55 -14.52
N VAL A 272 8.28 12.39 -14.23
CA VAL A 272 7.54 12.15 -12.97
C VAL A 272 8.41 11.51 -11.89
N GLY A 273 9.59 10.99 -12.23
CA GLY A 273 10.45 10.24 -11.30
C GLY A 273 10.02 8.79 -11.13
N SER A 274 10.34 8.20 -9.98
CA SER A 274 10.14 6.78 -9.69
C SER A 274 9.53 6.57 -8.31
N SER A 275 8.92 5.41 -8.10
CA SER A 275 8.39 5.03 -6.77
C SER A 275 9.25 4.00 -6.06
N CYS A 276 10.35 3.56 -6.67
CA CYS A 276 11.41 2.76 -6.04
C CYS A 276 12.81 3.12 -6.56
N ILE A 277 13.86 2.75 -5.81
CA ILE A 277 15.26 2.96 -6.17
C ILE A 277 15.67 2.06 -7.33
N ALA A 278 15.13 0.83 -7.42
CA ALA A 278 15.43 -0.07 -8.54
C ALA A 278 15.11 0.56 -9.91
N GLU A 279 13.98 1.25 -10.04
CA GLU A 279 13.64 2.01 -11.26
C GLU A 279 14.63 3.13 -11.53
N ARG A 280 14.93 3.97 -10.53
CA ARG A 280 15.90 5.06 -10.67
C ARG A 280 17.25 4.55 -11.17
N ARG A 281 17.75 3.47 -10.56
CA ARG A 281 18.99 2.80 -10.96
C ARG A 281 18.91 2.21 -12.36
N GLY A 282 17.77 1.63 -12.72
CA GLY A 282 17.52 1.12 -14.07
C GLY A 282 17.58 2.22 -15.12
N ILE A 283 16.99 3.38 -14.84
CA ILE A 283 17.02 4.57 -15.72
C ILE A 283 18.45 5.07 -15.88
N GLU A 284 19.22 5.17 -14.79
CA GLU A 284 20.64 5.55 -14.83
C GLU A 284 21.48 4.58 -15.68
N ILE A 285 21.23 3.27 -15.59
CA ILE A 285 21.91 2.29 -16.44
C ILE A 285 21.59 2.52 -17.92
N LEU A 286 20.33 2.80 -18.26
CA LEU A 286 19.93 3.06 -19.64
C LEU A 286 20.51 4.38 -20.19
N ASP A 287 20.51 5.43 -19.37
CA ASP A 287 20.89 6.78 -19.79
C ASP A 287 22.41 7.01 -19.71
N GLU A 288 23.09 6.36 -18.77
CA GLU A 288 24.48 6.67 -18.40
C GLU A 288 25.40 5.43 -18.34
N GLY A 289 24.85 4.21 -18.47
CA GLY A 289 25.59 2.95 -18.52
C GLY A 289 25.89 2.30 -17.16
N GLU A 290 25.66 2.99 -16.04
CA GLU A 290 25.86 2.46 -14.70
C GLU A 290 24.87 3.09 -13.68
N PRO A 291 24.53 2.38 -12.59
CA PRO A 291 23.67 2.95 -11.56
C PRO A 291 24.48 3.85 -10.62
N LYS A 292 23.99 5.05 -10.35
CA LYS A 292 24.60 6.05 -9.45
C LYS A 292 23.89 6.14 -8.11
N THR A 293 22.56 6.03 -8.09
CA THR A 293 21.78 6.11 -6.86
C THR A 293 22.00 4.85 -6.00
N PRO A 294 22.54 4.96 -4.77
CA PRO A 294 22.66 3.80 -3.89
C PRO A 294 21.29 3.35 -3.37
N PHE A 295 21.18 2.07 -3.01
CA PHE A 295 20.09 1.59 -2.16
C PHE A 295 20.17 2.20 -0.76
N MET A 296 19.09 2.10 0.00
CA MET A 296 18.99 2.70 1.32
C MET A 296 19.99 2.08 2.31
N ARG A 297 20.45 2.93 3.22
CA ARG A 297 21.32 2.61 4.35
C ARG A 297 20.61 2.86 5.67
N TYR A 298 21.18 2.37 6.76
CA TYR A 298 20.72 2.69 8.10
C TYR A 298 20.79 4.20 8.34
N GLY A 299 19.69 4.76 8.84
CA GLY A 299 19.50 6.19 9.02
C GLY A 299 18.82 6.89 7.84
N ASP A 300 18.78 6.27 6.65
CA ASP A 300 18.05 6.82 5.51
C ASP A 300 16.54 6.81 5.77
N ARG A 301 15.85 7.79 5.18
CA ARG A 301 14.42 8.04 5.40
C ARG A 301 13.67 8.16 4.09
N VAL A 302 12.52 7.48 4.00
CA VAL A 302 11.57 7.62 2.90
C VAL A 302 10.25 8.19 3.43
N ARG A 303 9.70 9.15 2.71
CA ARG A 303 8.35 9.67 2.95
C ARG A 303 7.52 9.48 1.69
N MET A 304 6.29 9.02 1.85
CA MET A 304 5.32 8.87 0.76
C MET A 304 3.98 9.47 1.17
N GLU A 305 3.33 10.18 0.25
CA GLU A 305 2.04 10.82 0.51
C GLU A 305 1.23 10.95 -0.77
N VAL A 306 -0.10 10.88 -0.63
CA VAL A 306 -1.04 11.11 -1.74
C VAL A 306 -1.99 12.23 -1.35
N LYS A 307 -2.15 13.19 -2.26
CA LYS A 307 -2.99 14.37 -2.07
C LYS A 307 -4.10 14.44 -3.12
N LEU A 308 -5.24 14.98 -2.71
CA LEU A 308 -6.32 15.37 -3.63
C LEU A 308 -5.94 16.64 -4.40
N ALA A 309 -6.77 17.02 -5.38
CA ALA A 309 -6.54 18.21 -6.20
C ALA A 309 -6.48 19.51 -5.39
N ASP A 310 -7.16 19.58 -4.25
CA ASP A 310 -7.16 20.71 -3.33
C ASP A 310 -5.95 20.71 -2.36
N GLY A 311 -5.06 19.71 -2.47
CA GLY A 311 -3.89 19.54 -1.62
C GLY A 311 -4.15 18.80 -0.31
N ALA A 312 -5.38 18.37 -0.03
CA ALA A 312 -5.70 17.61 1.18
C ALA A 312 -5.06 16.21 1.12
N SER A 313 -4.45 15.79 2.24
CA SER A 313 -3.89 14.44 2.37
C SER A 313 -5.01 13.39 2.41
N VAL A 314 -4.86 12.32 1.64
CA VAL A 314 -5.88 11.26 1.58
C VAL A 314 -5.72 10.30 2.75
N PHE A 315 -4.56 9.63 2.80
CA PHE A 315 -4.27 8.49 3.69
C PHE A 315 -3.44 8.88 4.91
N GLY A 316 -3.01 10.14 5.00
CA GLY A 316 -1.83 10.50 5.80
C GLY A 316 -0.56 10.17 5.03
N ALA A 317 0.59 10.22 5.70
CA ALA A 317 1.87 9.93 5.08
C ALA A 317 2.57 8.76 5.75
N ILE A 318 3.18 7.91 4.92
CA ILE A 318 4.24 7.00 5.35
C ILE A 318 5.50 7.84 5.50
N ASP A 319 6.21 7.72 6.62
CA ASP A 319 7.41 8.47 6.90
C ASP A 319 8.36 7.71 7.82
N GLN A 320 9.22 6.89 7.21
CA GLN A 320 9.93 5.82 7.87
C GLN A 320 11.43 5.91 7.66
N ARG A 321 12.18 5.48 8.68
CA ARG A 321 13.64 5.40 8.67
C ARG A 321 14.09 3.95 8.76
N VAL A 322 15.11 3.59 7.99
CA VAL A 322 15.70 2.25 8.04
C VAL A 322 16.67 2.17 9.22
N VAL A 323 16.60 1.11 10.01
CA VAL A 323 17.45 0.88 11.19
C VAL A 323 17.99 -0.56 11.22
N PRO A 324 19.12 -0.82 11.90
CA PRO A 324 19.57 -2.20 12.09
C PRO A 324 18.64 -2.96 13.04
N VAL A 325 18.50 -4.26 12.83
CA VAL A 325 17.83 -5.15 13.81
C VAL A 325 18.59 -5.11 15.14
N VAL A 326 17.90 -4.70 16.21
CA VAL A 326 18.40 -4.82 17.59
C VAL A 326 18.08 -6.23 18.08
N ARG A 327 19.13 -7.00 18.42
CA ARG A 327 19.01 -8.34 18.99
C ARG A 327 18.92 -8.30 20.51
#